data_AF-A0A930L571-F1
#
_entry.id   AF-A0A930L571-F1
#
_cell.length_a   1.000
_cell.length_b   1.000
_cell.length_c   1.000
_cell.angle_alpha   90.00
_cell.angle_beta   90.00
_cell.angle_gamma   90.00
#
_symmetry.space_group_name_H-M   'P 1'
#
loop_
_entity.id
_entity.type
_entity.pdbx_description
1 polymer ?
#
loop_
_entity_poly.entity_id
_entity_poly.type
_entity_poly.pdbx_seq_one_letter_code
_entity_poly.pdbx_strand_id
1 'polypeptide(L)'
;MSDKTAALMASVRLEGVIQDFLDARLSGQRDLAVRGGGVTLGVFRGDGLVRPRETTWDEWGFAGGTVLSAFRALQALDVSYHRGFWMSPALKQFNWYIHESNNS
;
A
#
# COMPACT_ATOMS: atom_id res chain seq x y z
N MET A 1 18.09 -18.59 8.39
CA MET A 1 17.77 -17.30 7.74
C MET A 1 17.45 -16.33 8.86
N SER A 2 18.09 -15.17 8.96
CA SER A 2 17.82 -14.26 10.09
C SER A 2 16.46 -13.57 9.90
N ASP A 3 15.79 -13.20 10.99
CA ASP A 3 14.50 -12.49 10.94
C ASP A 3 14.59 -11.19 10.11
N LYS A 4 15.76 -10.55 10.11
CA LYS A 4 16.05 -9.37 9.27
C LYS A 4 16.00 -9.69 7.77
N THR A 5 16.52 -10.85 7.35
CA THR A 5 16.43 -11.29 5.96
C THR A 5 14.99 -11.59 5.57
N ALA A 6 14.21 -12.21 6.46
CA ALA A 6 12.79 -12.48 6.22
C ALA A 6 11.98 -11.19 6.09
N ALA A 7 12.20 -10.21 6.98
CA ALA A 7 11.54 -8.91 6.93
C ALA A 7 11.88 -8.14 5.65
N LEU A 8 13.14 -8.18 5.21
CA LEU A 8 13.56 -7.56 3.94
C LEU A 8 12.88 -8.22 2.73
N MET A 9 12.79 -9.56 2.69
CA MET A 9 12.13 -10.24 1.58
C MET A 9 10.62 -9.94 1.55
N ALA A 10 9.99 -9.88 2.73
CA ALA A 10 8.59 -9.51 2.86
C ALA A 10 8.35 -8.05 2.45
N SER A 11 9.27 -7.13 2.75
CA SER A 11 9.16 -5.72 2.33
C SER A 11 9.30 -5.56 0.83
N VAL A 12 10.28 -6.22 0.20
CA VAL A 12 10.44 -6.23 -1.26
C VAL A 12 9.21 -6.81 -1.94
N ARG A 13 8.63 -7.89 -1.39
CA ARG A 13 7.40 -8.48 -1.91
C ARG A 13 6.22 -7.52 -1.82
N LEU A 14 6.05 -6.85 -0.68
CA LEU A 14 4.98 -5.85 -0.51
C LEU A 14 5.14 -4.71 -1.52
N GLU A 15 6.36 -4.19 -1.70
CA GLU A 15 6.64 -3.11 -2.64
C GLU A 15 6.24 -3.48 -4.06
N GLY A 16 6.62 -4.67 -4.54
CA GLY A 16 6.22 -5.14 -5.87
C GLY A 16 4.70 -5.25 -6.03
N VAL A 17 4.02 -5.83 -5.03
CA VAL A 17 2.56 -5.98 -5.06
C VAL A 17 1.83 -4.63 -5.05
N ILE A 18 2.33 -3.65 -4.28
CA ILE A 18 1.76 -2.30 -4.28
C ILE A 18 2.00 -1.63 -5.64
N GLN A 19 3.20 -1.75 -6.22
CA GLN A 19 3.48 -1.16 -7.54
C GLN A 19 2.55 -1.73 -8.62
N ASP A 20 2.41 -3.06 -8.69
CA ASP A 20 1.49 -3.73 -9.62
C ASP A 20 0.03 -3.28 -9.41
N PHE A 21 -0.38 -3.15 -8.15
CA PHE A 21 -1.71 -2.66 -7.78
C PHE A 21 -1.94 -1.22 -8.28
N LEU A 22 -0.97 -0.33 -8.09
CA LEU A 22 -1.07 1.06 -8.49
C LEU A 22 -1.04 1.21 -10.02
N ASP A 23 -0.15 0.49 -10.71
CA ASP A 23 -0.07 0.49 -12.18
C ASP A 23 -1.38 0.03 -12.83
N ALA A 24 -1.97 -1.04 -12.30
CA ALA A 24 -3.20 -1.59 -12.87
C ALA A 24 -4.44 -0.73 -12.60
N ARG A 25 -4.45 0.11 -11.55
CA ARG A 25 -5.69 0.67 -10.98
C ARG A 25 -5.73 2.19 -10.82
N LEU A 26 -4.59 2.89 -10.78
CA LEU A 26 -4.55 4.36 -10.75
C LEU A 26 -4.58 4.99 -12.15
N SER A 27 -5.50 4.53 -13.00
CA SER A 27 -5.73 5.10 -14.33
C SER A 27 -6.11 6.60 -14.32
N GLY A 28 -6.46 7.15 -13.16
CA GLY A 28 -6.86 8.55 -12.97
C GLY A 28 -5.91 9.43 -12.16
N GLN A 29 -4.71 8.95 -11.76
CA GLN A 29 -3.68 9.77 -11.07
C GLN A 29 -4.19 10.62 -9.91
N ARG A 30 -5.11 10.09 -9.10
CA ARG A 30 -5.69 10.78 -7.95
C ARG A 30 -5.23 10.14 -6.65
N ASP A 31 -5.26 10.94 -5.59
CA ASP A 31 -5.01 10.49 -4.23
C ASP A 31 -6.06 9.42 -3.84
N LEU A 32 -5.62 8.39 -3.12
CA LEU A 32 -6.39 7.19 -2.80
C LEU A 32 -6.21 6.81 -1.34
N ALA A 33 -7.28 6.43 -0.66
CA ALA A 33 -7.24 5.82 0.66
C ALA A 33 -8.05 4.52 0.63
N VAL A 34 -7.36 3.38 0.70
CA VAL A 34 -7.98 2.05 0.79
C VAL A 34 -7.98 1.61 2.25
N ARG A 35 -9.16 1.30 2.79
CA ARG A 35 -9.32 0.93 4.21
C ARG A 35 -10.05 -0.41 4.36
N GLY A 36 -9.76 -1.10 5.46
CA GLY A 36 -10.49 -2.30 5.87
C GLY A 36 -9.58 -3.36 6.45
N GLY A 37 -10.18 -4.35 7.13
CA GLY A 37 -9.41 -5.44 7.75
C GLY A 37 -8.32 -4.94 8.70
N GLY A 38 -8.51 -3.79 9.37
CA GLY A 38 -7.53 -3.18 10.27
C GLY A 38 -6.29 -2.59 9.59
N VAL A 39 -6.31 -2.38 8.26
CA VAL A 39 -5.16 -1.86 7.50
C VAL A 39 -5.63 -0.71 6.61
N THR A 40 -4.81 0.34 6.54
CA THR A 40 -5.02 1.49 5.65
C THR A 40 -3.84 1.62 4.70
N LEU A 41 -4.12 1.79 3.41
CA LEU A 41 -3.17 2.22 2.38
C LEU A 41 -3.57 3.61 1.89
N GLY A 42 -2.72 4.60 2.14
CA GLY A 42 -2.80 5.93 1.56
C GLY A 42 -1.85 6.06 0.37
N VAL A 43 -2.31 6.70 -0.71
CA VAL A 43 -1.53 7.09 -1.88
C VAL A 43 -1.79 8.55 -2.16
N PHE A 44 -0.74 9.37 -2.23
CA PHE A 44 -0.87 10.82 -2.30
C PHE A 44 0.29 11.43 -3.09
N ARG A 45 0.04 12.60 -3.68
CA ARG A 45 1.07 13.36 -4.40
C ARG A 45 1.87 14.23 -3.43
N GLY A 46 3.13 14.50 -3.76
CA GLY A 46 4.09 15.20 -2.89
C GLY A 46 3.71 16.64 -2.51
N ASP A 47 2.67 17.18 -3.12
CA ASP A 47 2.10 18.52 -2.99
C ASP A 47 0.98 18.63 -1.93
N GLY A 48 0.68 17.55 -1.21
CA GLY A 48 -0.25 17.54 -0.08
C GLY A 48 -1.60 16.89 -0.40
N LEU A 49 -2.27 16.38 0.65
CA LEU A 49 -3.50 15.58 0.56
C LEU A 49 -4.66 16.37 -0.06
N VAL A 50 -4.86 16.22 -1.37
CA VAL A 50 -6.09 16.62 -2.03
C VAL A 50 -7.10 15.51 -1.75
N ARG A 51 -8.23 15.84 -1.10
CA ARG A 51 -9.32 14.92 -0.71
C ARG A 51 -9.24 13.53 -1.38
N PRO A 52 -8.61 12.53 -0.72
CA PRO A 52 -8.37 11.25 -1.34
C PRO A 52 -9.71 10.57 -1.65
N ARG A 53 -9.77 9.80 -2.74
CA ARG A 53 -10.89 8.88 -2.92
C ARG A 53 -10.79 7.82 -1.84
N GLU A 54 -11.76 7.81 -0.94
CA GLU A 54 -11.91 6.73 0.04
C GLU A 54 -12.56 5.50 -0.63
N THR A 55 -12.05 4.32 -0.30
CA THR A 55 -12.46 3.03 -0.86
C THR A 55 -12.09 1.90 0.11
N THR A 56 -12.54 0.68 -0.14
CA THR A 56 -12.26 -0.50 0.70
C THR A 56 -11.49 -1.58 -0.05
N TRP A 57 -10.79 -2.47 0.67
CA TRP A 57 -10.09 -3.60 0.04
C TRP A 57 -11.03 -4.47 -0.81
N ASP A 58 -12.28 -4.64 -0.37
CA ASP A 58 -13.30 -5.44 -1.06
C ASP A 58 -13.67 -4.85 -2.43
N GLU A 59 -13.71 -3.52 -2.58
CA GLU A 59 -13.92 -2.86 -3.87
C GLU A 59 -12.83 -3.21 -4.90
N TRP A 60 -11.63 -3.57 -4.43
CA TRP A 60 -10.51 -3.96 -5.28
C TRP A 60 -10.39 -5.47 -5.49
N GLY A 61 -11.22 -6.27 -4.81
CA GLY A 61 -11.29 -7.73 -4.93
C GLY A 61 -9.93 -8.39 -4.70
N PHE A 62 -9.56 -9.31 -5.60
CA PHE A 62 -8.32 -10.08 -5.52
C PHE A 62 -7.06 -9.20 -5.39
N ALA A 63 -7.01 -8.06 -6.09
CA ALA A 63 -5.85 -7.17 -6.05
C ALA A 63 -5.70 -6.51 -4.66
N GLY A 64 -6.81 -6.06 -4.08
CA GLY A 64 -6.82 -5.54 -2.70
C GLY A 64 -6.45 -6.60 -1.67
N GLY A 65 -7.00 -7.81 -1.81
CA GLY A 65 -6.64 -8.95 -0.95
C GLY A 65 -5.16 -9.30 -1.03
N THR A 66 -4.53 -9.21 -2.20
CA THR A 66 -3.11 -9.53 -2.39
C THR A 66 -2.21 -8.52 -1.66
N VAL A 67 -2.52 -7.22 -1.73
CA VAL A 67 -1.82 -6.17 -0.97
C VAL A 67 -1.95 -6.42 0.53
N LEU A 68 -3.19 -6.69 0.99
CA LEU A 68 -3.48 -6.94 2.40
C LEU A 68 -2.69 -8.16 2.92
N SER A 69 -2.71 -9.28 2.20
CA SER A 69 -1.95 -10.48 2.57
C SER A 69 -0.44 -10.25 2.60
N ALA A 70 0.12 -9.50 1.64
CA ALA A 70 1.53 -9.16 1.64
C ALA A 70 1.92 -8.30 2.86
N PHE A 71 1.06 -7.35 3.25
CA PHE A 71 1.28 -6.55 4.46
C PHE A 71 1.13 -7.39 5.75
N ARG A 72 0.18 -8.33 5.80
CA ARG A 72 0.07 -9.26 6.95
C ARG A 72 1.32 -10.11 7.16
N ALA A 73 2.01 -10.49 6.08
CA ALA A 73 3.29 -11.21 6.19
C ALA A 73 4.39 -10.36 6.86
N LEU A 74 4.39 -9.04 6.65
CA LEU A 74 5.26 -8.11 7.35
C LEU A 74 4.84 -7.91 8.82
N GLN A 75 3.55 -7.81 9.10
CA GLN A 75 3.07 -7.70 10.48
C GLN A 75 3.41 -8.92 11.33
N ALA A 76 3.44 -10.12 10.74
CA ALA A 76 3.90 -11.33 11.42
C ALA A 76 5.40 -11.27 11.82
N LEU A 77 6.13 -10.26 11.36
CA LEU A 77 7.52 -9.96 11.68
C LEU A 77 7.65 -8.66 12.49
N ASP A 78 6.59 -8.28 13.22
CA ASP A 78 6.50 -7.07 14.06
C ASP A 78 6.65 -5.73 13.32
N VAL A 79 6.34 -5.71 12.02
CA VAL A 79 6.33 -4.47 11.21
C VAL A 79 4.90 -3.95 11.04
N SER A 80 4.56 -2.87 11.77
CA SER A 80 3.20 -2.29 11.78
C SER A 80 2.93 -1.24 10.69
N TYR A 81 3.95 -0.87 9.91
CA TYR A 81 3.80 0.02 8.76
C TYR A 81 4.93 -0.16 7.74
N HIS A 82 4.64 0.19 6.49
CA HIS A 82 5.64 0.31 5.42
C HIS A 82 5.33 1.50 4.51
N ARG A 83 6.33 2.03 3.83
CA ARG A 83 6.17 3.19 2.95
C ARG A 83 7.06 3.08 1.71
N GLY A 84 6.66 3.76 0.66
CA GLY A 84 7.47 3.90 -0.53
C GLY A 84 6.90 4.92 -1.49
N PHE A 85 7.36 4.86 -2.73
CA PHE A 85 6.85 5.67 -3.81
C PHE A 85 6.55 4.81 -5.04
N TRP A 86 5.77 5.37 -5.94
CA TRP A 86 5.46 4.80 -7.24
C TRP A 86 5.52 5.90 -8.28
N MET A 87 6.12 5.60 -9.43
CA MET A 87 6.17 6.50 -10.58
C MET A 87 5.09 6.08 -11.55
N SER A 88 4.09 6.95 -11.75
CA SER A 88 3.04 6.69 -12.74
C SER A 88 3.59 6.66 -14.17
N PRO A 89 2.88 6.05 -15.13
CA PRO A 89 3.26 6.08 -16.55
C PRO A 89 3.44 7.49 -17.13
N ALA A 90 2.83 8.52 -16.54
CA ALA A 90 3.02 9.93 -16.92
C ALA A 90 4.15 10.63 -16.16
N LEU A 91 5.07 9.87 -15.55
CA LEU A 91 6.24 10.35 -14.81
C LEU A 91 5.90 11.22 -13.59
N LYS A 92 4.70 11.09 -13.03
CA LYS A 92 4.36 11.69 -11.74
C LYS A 92 4.67 10.74 -10.60
N GLN A 93 5.36 11.24 -9.59
CA GLN A 93 5.62 10.51 -8.35
C GLN A 93 4.40 10.56 -7.42
N PHE A 94 4.03 9.40 -6.90
CA PHE A 94 3.10 9.25 -5.79
C PHE A 94 3.84 8.62 -4.63
N ASN A 95 3.61 9.12 -3.42
CA ASN A 95 4.04 8.45 -2.21
C ASN A 95 2.91 7.57 -1.72
N TRP A 96 3.26 6.43 -1.14
CA TRP A 96 2.29 5.55 -0.52
C TRP A 96 2.75 5.16 0.88
N TYR A 97 1.76 4.94 1.74
CA TYR A 97 1.95 4.57 3.13
C TYR A 97 0.90 3.53 3.50
N ILE A 98 1.34 2.37 3.97
CA ILE A 98 0.47 1.30 4.44
C ILE A 98 0.76 1.04 5.91
N HIS A 99 -0.29 0.97 6.72
CA HIS A 99 -0.14 0.80 8.15
C HIS A 99 -1.33 0.06 8.77
N GLU A 100 -1.06 -0.56 9.92
CA GLU A 100 -2.11 -1.01 10.81
C GLU A 100 -2.92 0.19 11.29
N SER A 101 -4.24 0.08 11.18
CA SER A 101 -5.18 1.09 11.65
C SER A 101 -5.49 0.79 13.11
N ASN A 102 -4.99 1.62 14.01
CA ASN A 102 -5.49 1.60 15.38
C ASN A 102 -6.93 2.14 15.33
N ASN A 103 -7.91 1.28 15.61
CA ASN A 103 -9.24 1.76 15.99
C ASN A 103 -9.06 2.53 17.30
N SER A 104 -8.86 3.85 17.21
CA SER A 104 -9.00 4.77 18.35
C SER A 104 -10.41 5.34 18.34
#